data_AF-A0A9X2NV28-F1
#
_entry.id   AF-A0A9X2NV28-F1
#
_cell.length_a   1.000
_cell.length_b   1.000
_cell.length_c   1.000
_cell.angle_alpha   90.00
_cell.angle_beta   90.00
_cell.angle_gamma   90.00
#
_symmetry.space_group_name_H-M   'P 1'
#
loop_
_entity.id
_entity.type
_entity.pdbx_description
1 polymer ?
#
loop_
_entity_poly.entity_id
_entity_poly.type
_entity_poly.pdbx_seq_one_letter_code
_entity_poly.pdbx_strand_id
1 'polypeptide(L)' 'MEIVSIEKKTFEMMVASFNALSEKVAALRRRSDGGRLERWLTGEEVCGQLRISPRT' A
#
# COMPACT_ATOMS: atom_id res chain seq x y z
N MET A 1 8.52 -31.03 2.52
CA MET A 1 7.73 -29.91 1.94
C MET A 1 6.87 -29.40 3.05
N GLU A 2 7.04 -28.14 3.44
CA GLU A 2 6.20 -27.51 4.45
C GLU A 2 4.92 -26.99 3.76
N ILE A 3 3.75 -27.27 4.33
CA ILE A 3 2.47 -26.79 3.83
C ILE A 3 1.91 -25.82 4.87
N VAL A 4 1.74 -24.57 4.48
CA VAL A 4 1.06 -23.55 5.29
C VAL A 4 -0.34 -23.37 4.75
N SER A 5 -1.35 -23.59 5.61
CA SER A 5 -2.77 -23.38 5.27
C SER A 5 -3.27 -22.08 5.90
N ILE A 6 -4.00 -21.28 5.12
CA ILE A 6 -4.68 -20.07 5.57
C ILE A 6 -6.19 -20.28 5.42
N GLU A 7 -6.96 -19.88 6.43
CA GLU A 7 -8.41 -19.90 6.33
C GLU A 7 -8.88 -19.02 5.15
N LYS A 8 -9.81 -19.52 4.34
CA LYS A 8 -10.34 -18.80 3.17
C LYS A 8 -10.72 -17.35 3.48
N LYS A 9 -11.46 -17.12 4.58
CA LYS A 9 -11.89 -15.78 4.99
C LYS A 9 -10.70 -14.86 5.29
N THR A 10 -9.67 -15.39 5.94
CA THR A 10 -8.43 -14.65 6.23
C THR A 10 -7.71 -14.28 4.94
N PHE A 11 -7.61 -15.21 3.98
CA PHE A 11 -7.04 -14.92 2.66
C PHE A 11 -7.83 -13.83 1.91
N GLU A 12 -9.15 -13.91 1.91
CA GLU A 12 -10.01 -12.91 1.26
C GLU A 12 -9.83 -11.51 1.89
N MET A 13 -9.74 -11.43 3.22
CA MET A 13 -9.44 -10.16 3.92
C MET A 13 -8.05 -9.62 3.58
N MET A 14 -7.05 -10.50 3.43
CA MET A 14 -5.70 -10.10 2.99
C MET A 14 -5.74 -9.55 1.57
N VAL A 15 -6.43 -10.22 0.64
CA VAL A 15 -6.59 -9.76 -0.76
C VAL A 15 -7.30 -8.41 -0.81
N ALA A 16 -8.39 -8.24 -0.05
CA ALA A 16 -9.09 -6.95 0.03
C ALA A 16 -8.17 -5.83 0.54
N SER A 17 -7.38 -6.11 1.58
CA SER A 17 -6.40 -5.16 2.13
C SER A 17 -5.31 -4.80 1.11
N PHE A 18 -4.84 -5.79 0.35
CA PHE A 18 -3.83 -5.59 -0.70
C PHE A 18 -4.36 -4.76 -1.87
N ASN A 19 -5.61 -5.00 -2.29
CA ASN A 19 -6.27 -4.21 -3.32
C ASN A 19 -6.45 -2.75 -2.87
N ALA A 20 -6.89 -2.53 -1.63
CA ALA A 20 -7.00 -1.17 -1.08
C ALA A 20 -5.64 -0.46 -1.00
N LEU A 21 -4.55 -1.18 -0.70
CA LEU A 21 -3.20 -0.64 -0.76
C LEU A 21 -2.80 -0.26 -2.20
N SER A 22 -3.08 -1.13 -3.17
CA SER A 22 -2.81 -0.88 -4.59
C SER A 22 -3.52 0.39 -5.10
N GLU A 23 -4.79 0.58 -4.72
CA GLU A 23 -5.56 1.78 -5.06
C GLU A 23 -4.95 3.06 -4.46
N LYS A 24 -4.50 3.01 -3.20
CA LYS A 24 -3.82 4.14 -2.55
C LYS A 24 -2.50 4.49 -3.25
N VAL A 25 -1.72 3.48 -3.64
CA VAL A 25 -0.48 3.68 -4.41
C VAL A 25 -0.79 4.34 -5.76
N ALA A 26 -1.81 3.86 -6.47
CA ALA A 26 -2.24 4.45 -7.74
C ALA A 26 -2.74 5.90 -7.58
N ALA A 27 -3.46 6.21 -6.51
CA ALA A 27 -3.89 7.58 -6.19
C ALA A 27 -2.70 8.50 -5.88
N LEU A 28 -1.72 8.01 -5.11
CA LEU A 28 -0.49 8.75 -4.79
C LEU A 28 0.31 9.07 -6.06
N ARG A 29 0.47 8.08 -6.95
CA ARG A 29 1.13 8.26 -8.25
C ARG A 29 0.44 9.31 -9.10
N ARG A 30 -0.89 9.24 -9.25
CA ARG A 30 -1.67 10.21 -10.04
C ARG A 30 -1.50 11.65 -9.53
N ARG A 31 -1.35 11.85 -8.21
CA ARG A 31 -1.06 13.17 -7.64
C ARG A 31 0.33 13.69 -8.02
N SER A 32 1.30 12.80 -8.16
CA SER A 32 2.64 13.12 -8.65
C SER A 32 2.62 13.49 -10.13
N ASP A 33 1.95 12.67 -10.97
CA ASP A 33 1.89 12.88 -12.43
C ASP A 33 1.14 14.17 -12.80
N GLY A 34 0.13 14.56 -12.01
CA GLY A 34 -0.64 15.80 -12.22
C GLY A 34 0.03 17.08 -11.71
N GLY A 35 1.32 17.06 -11.33
CA GLY A 35 2.05 18.22 -10.82
C GLY A 35 1.52 18.78 -9.49
N ARG A 36 0.62 18.07 -8.81
CA ARG A 36 0.05 18.49 -7.51
C ARG A 36 1.01 18.27 -6.33
N LEU A 37 2.17 17.68 -6.57
CA LEU A 37 3.27 17.60 -5.61
C LEU A 37 4.30 18.67 -5.95
N GLU A 38 4.35 19.71 -5.13
CA GLU A 38 5.35 20.79 -5.19
C GLU A 38 6.78 20.30 -4.87
N ARG A 39 6.92 19.11 -4.24
CA ARG A 39 8.20 18.51 -3.86
C ARG A 39 8.13 16.98 -3.81
N TRP A 40 9.31 16.35 -3.84
CA TRP A 40 9.47 14.92 -3.55
C TRP A 40 9.04 14.59 -2.11
N LEU A 41 8.37 13.45 -1.94
CA LEU A 41 8.02 12.92 -0.63
C LEU A 41 9.16 12.10 -0.05
N THR A 42 9.34 12.16 1.26
CA THR A 42 10.22 11.25 1.99
C THR A 42 9.59 9.87 2.10
N GLY A 43 10.42 8.84 2.37
CA GLY A 43 9.93 7.48 2.61
C GLY A 43 8.93 7.41 3.77
N GLU A 44 9.13 8.23 4.81
CA GLU A 44 8.21 8.33 5.95
C GLU A 44 6.86 8.94 5.55
N GLU A 45 6.86 10.03 4.77
CA GLU A 45 5.64 10.66 4.26
C GLU A 45 4.84 9.69 3.35
N VAL A 46 5.53 8.89 2.53
CA VAL A 46 4.89 7.85 1.71
C VAL A 46 4.29 6.75 2.59
N CYS A 47 5.03 6.25 3.59
CA CYS A 47 4.52 5.22 4.50
C CYS A 47 3.29 5.70 5.28
N GLY A 48 3.31 6.95 5.77
CA GLY A 48 2.18 7.58 6.44
C GLY A 48 0.94 7.71 5.53
N GLN A 49 1.13 8.13 4.28
CA GLN A 49 0.02 8.23 3.32
C GLN A 49 -0.57 6.87 2.94
N LEU A 50 0.27 5.84 2.81
CA LEU A 50 -0.17 4.48 2.50
C LEU A 50 -0.71 3.73 3.73
N ARG A 51 -0.47 4.25 4.95
CA ARG A 51 -0.73 3.61 6.24
C ARG A 51 -0.04 2.25 6.36
N ILE A 52 1.23 2.21 5.98
CA ILE A 52 2.10 1.04 6.13
C ILE A 52 3.23 1.37 7.10
N SER A 53 3.76 0.33 7.75
CA SER A 53 4.93 0.48 8.61
C SER A 53 6.17 0.80 7.77
N PRO A 54 7.02 1.75 8.21
CA PRO A 54 8.36 1.91 7.65
C PRO A 54 9.15 0.60 7.75
N ARG A 55 10.09 0.40 6.83
CA ARG A 55 10.87 -0.85 6.77
C ARG A 55 11.88 -1.03 7.90
N THR A 56 12.04 -0.02 8.77
CA THR A 56 13.25 0.24 9.59
C THR A 56 14.52 0.39 8.78
#